data_AF-A0A2H0WLN3-F1
#
_entry.id   AF-A0A2H0WLN3-F1
#
_cell.length_a   1.000
_cell.length_b   1.000
_cell.length_c   1.000
_cell.angle_alpha   90.00
_cell.angle_beta   90.00
_cell.angle_gamma   90.00
#
_symmetry.space_group_name_H-M   'P 1'
#
loop_
_entity.id
_entity.type
_entity.pdbx_description
1 polymer ?
#
loop_
_entity_poly.entity_id
_entity_poly.type
_entity_poly.pdbx_seq_one_letter_code
_entity_poly.pdbx_strand_id
1 'polypeptide(L)'
;MIKRSKNEKAGLPRRKAGAILILVLVFGSIFVLLMTGLFGFILTQYRHTLQKAAWEQSLHIAEAGINYYRWCLNHEMEESCSLEMDYYDTSGNPLGGFSLTDSSTAESCGQTVQREITSIGRTDAYPEAQRAIKILYARTSIAKYSYILNSNVWVGDDHEIRGSYHSNGGIRMDGENQSVVSSASPNGEWICTSSFGCSSCPVDDGCWIDGSDCKCPGVFTTTNNAKPDLFEYPVPSFNFEGITVDLARMKTAAQTGGGVYLEPSINKNPSGKGYHLKFKNNGTFEVWIITGLSPTYAYSLEEGWHYDYFTISREHLYNTYSIPSACSAIFVEDNLWPEGVVKGKVVTASADLLDSNKDTDIVLAGNINYSVKDGSDGLTLLSQRNVLIGPQSPDRMELRGIFVAQKGRFSRNHYWWNFREKLEIYGSIISNGRVGTKWISGSTVVSGYRERESYFDANLVYNPPPFTPFIDEDFKLLRWQEI
;
A
#
# COMPACT_ATOMS: atom_id res chain seq x y z
N MET A 1 -15.06 14.27 -135.70
CA MET A 1 -15.37 12.95 -135.11
C MET A 1 -15.53 13.12 -133.60
N ILE A 2 -16.48 12.39 -133.02
CA ILE A 2 -17.08 12.51 -131.68
C ILE A 2 -16.09 12.15 -130.55
N LYS A 3 -16.12 12.88 -129.41
CA LYS A 3 -16.39 12.34 -128.05
C LYS A 3 -16.27 13.40 -126.94
N ARG A 4 -17.38 13.58 -126.21
CA ARG A 4 -17.44 14.21 -124.88
C ARG A 4 -16.66 13.36 -123.86
N SER A 5 -15.91 14.01 -122.98
CA SER A 5 -15.41 13.44 -121.72
C SER A 5 -15.80 14.35 -120.57
N LYS A 6 -16.63 13.85 -119.65
CA LYS A 6 -16.88 14.39 -118.31
C LYS A 6 -15.70 14.03 -117.41
N ASN A 7 -15.41 14.89 -116.43
CA ASN A 7 -14.93 14.61 -115.06
C ASN A 7 -14.34 15.90 -114.50
N GLU A 8 -14.45 16.27 -113.22
CA GLU A 8 -15.32 15.92 -112.10
C GLU A 8 -14.94 17.00 -111.07
N LYS A 9 -15.89 17.80 -110.58
CA LYS A 9 -15.58 18.82 -109.56
C LYS A 9 -15.35 18.11 -108.23
N ALA A 10 -14.10 18.05 -107.77
CA ALA A 10 -13.76 17.66 -106.42
C ALA A 10 -14.40 18.62 -105.42
N GLY A 11 -15.43 18.16 -104.71
CA GLY A 11 -16.05 18.89 -103.61
C GLY A 11 -15.10 18.97 -102.43
N LEU A 12 -14.85 20.18 -101.93
CA LEU A 12 -14.21 20.38 -100.63
C LEU A 12 -15.02 19.68 -99.53
N PRO A 13 -14.38 18.94 -98.60
CA PRO A 13 -15.08 18.29 -97.51
C PRO A 13 -15.62 19.34 -96.54
N ARG A 14 -16.92 19.24 -96.23
CA ARG A 14 -17.55 20.01 -95.14
C ARG A 14 -16.84 19.68 -93.82
N ARG A 15 -16.21 20.69 -93.20
CA ARG A 15 -15.62 20.58 -91.85
C ARG A 15 -16.71 20.19 -90.85
N LYS A 16 -16.57 19.01 -90.24
CA LYS A 16 -17.36 18.56 -89.08
C LYS A 16 -16.90 19.29 -87.80
N ALA A 17 -17.08 20.61 -87.72
CA ALA A 17 -16.62 21.40 -86.58
C ALA A 17 -17.50 21.23 -85.31
N GLY A 18 -18.73 20.71 -85.44
CA GLY A 18 -19.65 20.55 -84.30
C GLY A 18 -19.47 19.26 -83.47
N ALA A 19 -19.02 18.16 -84.08
CA ALA A 19 -18.91 16.87 -83.40
C ALA A 19 -17.75 16.83 -82.38
N ILE A 20 -16.63 17.49 -82.69
CA ILE A 20 -15.47 17.62 -81.79
C ILE A 20 -15.85 18.48 -80.57
N LEU A 21 -16.64 19.54 -80.77
CA LEU A 21 -17.10 20.41 -79.70
C LEU A 21 -17.94 19.66 -78.67
N ILE A 22 -18.89 18.82 -79.12
CA ILE A 22 -19.74 17.99 -78.26
C ILE A 22 -18.90 16.98 -77.48
N LEU A 23 -17.93 16.33 -78.13
CA LEU A 23 -17.05 15.34 -77.52
C LEU A 23 -16.17 15.97 -76.41
N VAL A 24 -15.60 17.15 -76.67
CA VAL A 24 -14.84 17.92 -75.67
C VAL A 24 -15.72 18.35 -74.50
N LEU A 25 -16.98 18.73 -74.75
CA LEU A 25 -17.91 19.15 -73.70
C LEU A 25 -18.33 17.99 -72.80
N VAL A 26 -18.62 16.82 -73.37
CA VAL A 26 -18.99 15.61 -72.62
C VAL A 26 -17.81 15.05 -71.82
N PHE A 27 -16.64 14.87 -72.45
CA PHE A 27 -15.47 14.37 -71.72
C PHE A 27 -14.93 15.40 -70.72
N GLY A 28 -14.98 16.70 -71.05
CA GLY A 28 -14.60 17.78 -70.14
C GLY A 28 -15.52 17.85 -68.93
N SER A 29 -16.83 17.71 -69.10
CA SER A 29 -17.78 17.68 -67.98
C SER A 29 -17.62 16.45 -67.09
N ILE A 30 -17.41 15.25 -67.66
CA ILE A 30 -17.09 14.04 -66.89
C ILE A 30 -15.78 14.22 -66.11
N PHE A 31 -14.75 14.77 -66.75
CA PHE A 31 -13.46 15.04 -66.10
C PHE A 31 -13.60 16.03 -64.93
N VAL A 32 -14.36 17.12 -65.10
CA VAL A 32 -14.64 18.09 -64.03
C VAL A 32 -15.44 17.46 -62.89
N LEU A 33 -16.40 16.58 -63.19
CA LEU A 33 -17.14 15.81 -62.19
C LEU A 33 -16.24 14.87 -61.37
N LEU A 34 -15.34 14.15 -62.05
CA LEU A 34 -14.38 13.26 -61.39
C LEU A 34 -13.34 14.06 -60.57
N MET A 35 -12.84 15.19 -61.09
CA MET A 35 -11.94 16.09 -60.36
C MET A 35 -12.59 16.68 -59.11
N THR A 36 -13.83 17.17 -59.22
CA THR A 36 -14.55 17.70 -58.05
C THR A 36 -14.83 16.62 -57.02
N GLY A 37 -15.17 15.40 -57.44
CA GLY A 37 -15.28 14.24 -56.55
C GLY A 37 -13.97 13.90 -55.84
N LEU A 38 -12.85 13.88 -56.55
CA LEU A 38 -11.53 13.58 -55.98
C LEU A 38 -11.07 14.67 -55.00
N PHE A 39 -11.21 15.95 -55.34
CA PHE A 39 -10.87 17.05 -54.43
C PHE A 39 -11.75 17.05 -53.19
N GLY A 40 -13.05 16.77 -53.34
CA GLY A 40 -13.96 16.60 -52.22
C GLY A 40 -13.52 15.46 -51.29
N PHE A 41 -13.15 14.31 -51.85
CA PHE A 41 -12.63 13.19 -51.09
C PHE A 41 -11.33 13.53 -50.33
N ILE A 42 -10.37 14.17 -51.00
CA ILE A 42 -9.10 14.60 -50.37
C ILE A 42 -9.36 15.57 -49.21
N LEU A 43 -10.27 16.54 -49.39
CA LEU A 43 -10.61 17.50 -48.33
C LEU A 43 -11.23 16.80 -47.12
N THR A 44 -12.12 15.83 -47.35
CA THR A 44 -12.73 15.05 -46.28
C THR A 44 -11.72 14.16 -45.57
N GLN A 45 -10.81 13.50 -46.30
CA GLN A 45 -9.71 12.72 -45.72
C GLN A 45 -8.76 13.60 -44.89
N TYR A 46 -8.47 14.81 -45.37
CA TYR A 46 -7.65 15.78 -44.66
C TYR A 46 -8.31 16.21 -43.34
N ARG A 47 -9.61 16.55 -43.37
CA ARG A 47 -10.38 16.87 -42.16
C ARG A 47 -10.44 15.71 -41.17
N HIS A 48 -10.65 14.47 -41.65
CA HIS A 48 -10.62 13.28 -40.81
C HIS A 48 -9.25 13.05 -40.16
N THR A 49 -8.17 13.30 -40.91
CA THR A 49 -6.81 13.16 -40.38
C THR A 49 -6.55 14.19 -39.27
N LEU A 50 -6.94 15.45 -39.49
CA LEU A 50 -6.83 16.49 -38.47
C LEU A 50 -7.68 16.19 -37.23
N GLN A 51 -8.91 15.72 -37.41
CA GLN A 51 -9.77 15.33 -36.30
C GLN A 51 -9.17 14.14 -35.52
N LYS A 52 -8.57 13.17 -36.21
CA LYS A 52 -7.88 12.05 -35.56
C LYS A 52 -6.63 12.50 -34.81
N ALA A 53 -5.85 13.42 -35.36
CA ALA A 53 -4.71 14.01 -34.67
C ALA A 53 -5.15 14.76 -33.41
N ALA A 54 -6.22 15.56 -33.51
CA ALA A 54 -6.81 16.26 -32.38
C ALA A 54 -7.36 15.29 -31.31
N TRP A 55 -7.95 14.17 -31.73
CA TRP A 55 -8.43 13.11 -30.84
C TRP A 55 -7.31 12.48 -30.00
N GLU A 56 -6.12 12.25 -30.58
CA GLU A 56 -4.96 11.78 -29.80
C GLU A 56 -4.36 12.90 -28.95
N GLN A 57 -4.31 14.13 -29.47
CA GLN A 57 -3.83 15.28 -28.72
C GLN A 57 -4.67 15.53 -27.46
N SER A 58 -5.99 15.37 -27.55
CA SER A 58 -6.90 15.46 -26.41
C SER A 58 -6.56 14.44 -25.30
N LEU A 59 -6.08 13.24 -25.65
CA LEU A 59 -5.64 12.26 -24.66
C LEU A 59 -4.37 12.75 -23.93
N HIS A 60 -3.39 13.26 -24.65
CA HIS A 60 -2.18 13.82 -24.04
C HIS A 60 -2.47 15.04 -23.16
N ILE A 61 -3.45 15.86 -23.54
CA ILE A 61 -3.91 16.97 -22.70
C ILE A 61 -4.57 16.44 -21.41
N ALA A 62 -5.37 15.37 -21.48
CA ALA A 62 -5.90 14.71 -20.29
C ALA A 62 -4.80 14.10 -19.41
N GLU A 63 -3.74 13.53 -20.00
CA GLU A 63 -2.56 13.03 -19.28
C GLU A 63 -1.80 14.16 -18.56
N ALA A 64 -1.76 15.36 -19.15
CA ALA A 64 -1.20 16.53 -18.49
C ALA A 64 -2.03 16.93 -17.26
N GLY A 65 -3.37 16.86 -17.35
CA GLY A 65 -4.28 17.15 -16.25
C GLY A 65 -4.10 16.22 -15.05
N ILE A 66 -3.98 14.91 -15.27
CA ILE A 66 -3.73 13.96 -14.17
C ILE A 66 -2.37 14.22 -13.51
N ASN A 67 -1.33 14.55 -14.27
CA ASN A 67 0.01 14.82 -13.73
C ASN A 67 0.03 16.12 -12.93
N TYR A 68 -0.66 17.15 -13.41
CA TYR A 68 -0.86 18.40 -12.66
C TYR A 68 -1.58 18.15 -11.34
N TYR A 69 -2.68 17.38 -11.35
CA TYR A 69 -3.40 17.08 -10.11
C TYR A 69 -2.57 16.24 -9.13
N ARG A 70 -1.75 15.29 -9.62
CA ARG A 70 -0.79 14.57 -8.78
C ARG A 70 0.17 15.53 -8.07
N TRP A 71 0.66 16.54 -8.79
CA TRP A 71 1.52 17.56 -8.19
C TRP A 71 0.77 18.34 -7.10
N CYS A 72 -0.48 18.77 -7.35
CA CYS A 72 -1.31 19.42 -6.32
C CYS A 72 -1.48 18.54 -5.07
N LEU A 73 -1.79 17.25 -5.26
CA LEU A 73 -1.97 16.29 -4.15
C LEU A 73 -0.70 16.12 -3.31
N ASN A 74 0.46 16.00 -3.95
CA ASN A 74 1.72 15.78 -3.24
C ASN A 74 2.26 17.04 -2.54
N HIS A 75 1.76 18.22 -2.91
CA HIS A 75 2.14 19.49 -2.27
C HIS A 75 1.05 20.03 -1.33
N GLU A 76 0.04 19.21 -0.99
CA GLU A 76 -1.06 19.58 -0.09
C GLU A 76 -1.84 20.84 -0.53
N MET A 77 -1.91 21.09 -1.85
CA MET A 77 -2.58 22.25 -2.45
C MET A 77 -3.90 21.89 -3.13
N GLU A 78 -4.59 20.85 -2.65
CA GLU A 78 -5.82 20.36 -3.28
C GLU A 78 -6.91 21.46 -3.34
N GLU A 79 -7.12 22.21 -2.26
CA GLU A 79 -8.11 23.31 -2.20
C GLU A 79 -7.78 24.48 -3.13
N SER A 80 -6.51 24.66 -3.48
CA SER A 80 -6.02 25.72 -4.37
C SER A 80 -5.73 25.22 -5.79
N CYS A 81 -5.99 23.95 -6.08
CA CYS A 81 -5.73 23.34 -7.37
C CYS A 81 -6.79 23.79 -8.37
N SER A 82 -6.35 24.28 -9.54
CA SER A 82 -7.29 24.71 -10.58
C SER A 82 -7.88 23.50 -11.29
N LEU A 83 -9.21 23.38 -11.29
CA LEU A 83 -9.90 22.26 -11.92
C LEU A 83 -9.99 22.38 -13.44
N GLU A 84 -9.73 23.56 -13.99
CA GLU A 84 -9.63 23.79 -15.43
C GLU A 84 -8.35 24.57 -15.73
N MET A 85 -7.59 24.12 -16.72
CA MET A 85 -6.40 24.83 -17.18
C MET A 85 -6.19 24.69 -18.68
N ASP A 86 -5.60 25.72 -19.26
CA ASP A 86 -5.12 25.70 -20.64
C ASP A 86 -3.81 24.91 -20.76
N TYR A 87 -3.66 24.19 -21.87
CA TYR A 87 -2.47 23.42 -22.22
C TYR A 87 -1.73 24.09 -23.37
N TYR A 88 -0.44 24.32 -23.17
CA TYR A 88 0.42 25.05 -24.09
C TYR A 88 1.47 24.14 -24.73
N ASP A 89 1.86 24.44 -25.96
CA ASP A 89 3.01 23.82 -26.60
C ASP A 89 4.35 24.32 -25.99
N THR A 90 5.48 23.72 -26.41
CA THR A 90 6.82 24.13 -25.96
C THR A 90 7.20 25.56 -26.34
N SER A 91 6.45 26.19 -27.23
CA SER A 91 6.65 27.57 -27.70
C SER A 91 5.71 28.56 -27.00
N GLY A 92 4.80 28.09 -26.14
CA GLY A 92 3.83 28.90 -25.40
C GLY A 92 2.51 29.16 -26.13
N ASN A 93 2.19 28.46 -27.23
CA ASN A 93 0.89 28.60 -27.90
C ASN A 93 -0.17 27.70 -27.25
N PRO A 94 -1.42 28.18 -27.05
CA PRO A 94 -2.49 27.36 -26.54
C PRO A 94 -2.90 26.29 -27.57
N LEU A 95 -2.97 25.03 -27.13
CA LEU A 95 -3.42 23.89 -27.94
C LEU A 95 -4.83 23.43 -27.57
N GLY A 96 -5.29 23.79 -26.38
CA GLY A 96 -6.52 23.31 -25.77
C GLY A 96 -6.47 23.47 -24.26
N GLY A 97 -7.21 22.63 -23.55
CA GLY A 97 -7.21 22.61 -22.09
C GLY A 97 -7.74 21.31 -21.53
N PHE A 98 -7.50 21.09 -20.24
CA PHE A 98 -8.07 19.98 -19.51
C PHE A 98 -9.03 20.48 -18.43
N SER A 99 -10.01 19.65 -18.11
CA SER A 99 -10.85 19.79 -16.92
C SER A 99 -10.71 18.56 -16.02
N LEU A 100 -10.85 18.76 -14.72
CA LEU A 100 -10.74 17.74 -13.69
C LEU A 100 -12.11 17.60 -13.01
N THR A 101 -12.66 16.39 -13.02
CA THR A 101 -13.99 16.06 -12.49
C THR A 101 -13.99 14.78 -11.65
N ASP A 102 -15.12 14.50 -10.98
CA ASP A 102 -15.39 13.26 -10.25
C ASP A 102 -14.31 12.90 -9.22
N SER A 103 -13.93 13.85 -8.36
CA SER A 103 -13.09 13.54 -7.21
C SER A 103 -13.91 12.76 -6.17
N SER A 104 -13.69 11.45 -6.12
CA SER A 104 -14.17 10.64 -4.99
C SER A 104 -13.02 10.36 -4.06
N THR A 105 -13.31 10.49 -2.77
CA THR A 105 -12.28 10.37 -1.75
C THR A 105 -12.70 9.36 -0.72
N ALA A 106 -11.83 8.37 -0.52
CA ALA A 106 -11.82 7.63 0.71
C ALA A 106 -11.20 8.52 1.80
N GLU A 107 -12.02 9.41 2.38
CA GLU A 107 -11.66 10.14 3.60
C GLU A 107 -12.10 9.34 4.82
N SER A 108 -11.16 9.15 5.75
CA SER A 108 -11.49 8.64 7.09
C SER A 108 -10.66 9.39 8.11
N CYS A 109 -11.30 9.89 9.17
CA CYS A 109 -10.67 10.77 10.16
C CYS A 109 -10.04 12.04 9.56
N GLY A 110 -10.59 12.58 8.48
CA GLY A 110 -10.02 13.75 7.78
C GLY A 110 -8.71 13.46 7.06
N GLN A 111 -8.35 12.18 6.85
CA GLN A 111 -7.21 11.76 6.06
C GLN A 111 -7.64 11.18 4.73
N THR A 112 -6.96 11.61 3.69
CA THR A 112 -7.10 11.07 2.33
C THR A 112 -6.27 9.80 2.20
N VAL A 113 -6.92 8.64 2.10
CA VAL A 113 -6.22 7.36 1.86
C VAL A 113 -6.06 7.12 0.35
N GLN A 114 -7.11 7.41 -0.41
CA GLN A 114 -7.14 7.29 -1.87
C GLN A 114 -7.91 8.45 -2.49
N ARG A 115 -7.48 8.86 -3.69
CA ARG A 115 -8.18 9.84 -4.53
C ARG A 115 -8.41 9.24 -5.89
N GLU A 116 -9.67 9.18 -6.30
CA GLU A 116 -10.03 8.89 -7.68
C GLU A 116 -10.35 10.21 -8.37
N ILE A 117 -9.87 10.40 -9.60
CA ILE A 117 -10.15 11.60 -10.39
C ILE A 117 -10.30 11.26 -11.87
N THR A 118 -11.15 12.02 -12.54
CA THR A 118 -11.31 11.99 -14.00
C THR A 118 -10.72 13.26 -14.60
N SER A 119 -9.83 13.14 -15.58
CA SER A 119 -9.35 14.27 -16.38
C SER A 119 -9.89 14.18 -17.80
N ILE A 120 -10.50 15.26 -18.27
CA ILE A 120 -11.04 15.38 -19.62
C ILE A 120 -10.18 16.38 -20.39
N GLY A 121 -9.52 15.93 -21.46
CA GLY A 121 -8.72 16.76 -22.34
C GLY A 121 -9.47 17.12 -23.61
N ARG A 122 -9.28 18.36 -24.07
CA ARG A 122 -9.84 18.85 -25.34
C ARG A 122 -8.84 19.75 -26.07
N THR A 123 -8.93 19.78 -27.39
CA THR A 123 -8.19 20.74 -28.22
C THR A 123 -9.07 21.94 -28.58
N ASP A 124 -8.47 23.10 -28.82
CA ASP A 124 -9.22 24.29 -29.27
C ASP A 124 -9.70 24.16 -30.72
N ALA A 125 -8.93 23.46 -31.56
CA ALA A 125 -9.27 23.26 -32.98
C ALA A 125 -10.48 22.32 -33.18
N TYR A 126 -10.64 21.33 -32.29
CA TYR A 126 -11.74 20.36 -32.34
C TYR A 126 -12.30 20.09 -30.93
N PRO A 127 -13.11 21.00 -30.36
CA PRO A 127 -13.61 20.90 -28.98
C PRO A 127 -14.50 19.69 -28.70
N GLU A 128 -15.13 19.13 -29.74
CA GLU A 128 -15.99 17.95 -29.69
C GLU A 128 -15.19 16.63 -29.60
N ALA A 129 -13.89 16.66 -29.94
CA ALA A 129 -13.02 15.50 -29.92
C ALA A 129 -12.36 15.34 -28.54
N GLN A 130 -13.18 15.13 -27.50
CA GLN A 130 -12.70 15.03 -26.10
C GLN A 130 -12.27 13.61 -25.74
N ARG A 131 -11.32 13.50 -24.80
CA ARG A 131 -10.88 12.22 -24.21
C ARG A 131 -10.90 12.33 -22.71
N ALA A 132 -11.33 11.27 -22.03
CA ALA A 132 -11.39 11.22 -20.59
C ALA A 132 -10.52 10.09 -20.05
N ILE A 133 -9.77 10.38 -18.99
CA ILE A 133 -8.94 9.42 -18.27
C ILE A 133 -9.39 9.42 -16.82
N LYS A 134 -9.76 8.25 -16.32
CA LYS A 134 -10.06 7.98 -14.93
C LYS A 134 -8.87 7.29 -14.25
N ILE A 135 -8.44 7.82 -13.12
CA ILE A 135 -7.26 7.34 -12.40
C ILE A 135 -7.50 7.18 -10.90
N LEU A 136 -6.75 6.28 -10.28
CA LEU A 136 -6.70 6.11 -8.83
C LEU A 136 -5.30 6.44 -8.31
N TYR A 137 -5.22 7.45 -7.46
CA TYR A 137 -4.04 7.80 -6.68
C TYR A 137 -4.13 7.24 -5.27
N ALA A 138 -3.07 6.59 -4.80
CA ALA A 138 -2.91 6.27 -3.38
C ALA A 138 -1.44 6.30 -2.96
N ARG A 139 -1.23 6.35 -1.65
CA ARG A 139 0.09 6.16 -1.03
C ARG A 139 0.32 4.69 -0.74
N THR A 140 1.57 4.25 -0.77
CA THR A 140 1.92 2.85 -0.46
C THR A 140 2.08 2.71 1.04
N SER A 141 1.21 1.93 1.69
CA SER A 141 1.26 1.71 3.12
C SER A 141 2.37 0.72 3.49
N ILE A 142 2.76 0.71 4.78
CA ILE A 142 3.63 -0.32 5.35
C ILE A 142 3.09 -1.75 5.17
N ALA A 143 1.81 -1.91 4.79
CA ALA A 143 1.21 -3.21 4.51
C ALA A 143 1.86 -3.97 3.33
N LYS A 144 2.69 -3.30 2.53
CA LYS A 144 3.47 -3.92 1.45
C LYS A 144 4.48 -4.96 1.96
N TYR A 145 4.95 -4.81 3.19
CA TYR A 145 5.92 -5.72 3.81
C TYR A 145 5.22 -6.68 4.77
N SER A 146 5.66 -7.93 4.82
CA SER A 146 5.29 -8.82 5.93
C SER A 146 5.98 -8.38 7.22
N TYR A 147 7.23 -7.92 7.11
CA TYR A 147 8.03 -7.43 8.23
C TYR A 147 8.86 -6.20 7.86
N ILE A 148 8.90 -5.22 8.76
CA ILE A 148 9.87 -4.13 8.77
C ILE A 148 10.45 -4.06 10.18
N LEU A 149 11.77 -4.23 10.31
CA LEU A 149 12.47 -4.28 11.60
C LEU A 149 13.56 -3.21 11.72
N ASN A 150 13.80 -2.72 12.94
CA ASN A 150 14.95 -1.85 13.23
C ASN A 150 16.04 -2.56 14.06
N SER A 151 16.25 -3.86 13.80
CA SER A 151 17.13 -4.70 14.63
C SER A 151 17.65 -5.93 13.89
N ASN A 152 18.75 -6.49 14.38
CA ASN A 152 19.23 -7.79 13.89
C ASN A 152 18.21 -8.91 14.23
N VAL A 153 18.06 -9.88 13.33
CA VAL A 153 17.04 -10.93 13.48
C VAL A 153 17.52 -12.28 12.94
N TRP A 154 17.01 -13.35 13.55
CA TRP A 154 17.13 -14.71 13.03
C TRP A 154 15.73 -15.27 12.76
N VAL A 155 15.44 -15.51 11.50
CA VAL A 155 14.27 -16.23 11.01
C VAL A 155 14.65 -17.71 10.95
N GLY A 156 14.04 -18.52 11.82
CA GLY A 156 14.31 -19.96 11.90
C GLY A 156 13.75 -20.75 10.71
N ASP A 157 14.23 -21.98 10.56
CA ASP A 157 13.88 -22.92 9.49
C ASP A 157 12.39 -23.33 9.46
N ASP A 158 11.70 -23.19 10.58
CA ASP A 158 10.27 -23.46 10.75
C ASP A 158 9.33 -22.30 10.39
N HIS A 159 9.85 -21.22 9.81
CA HIS A 159 9.07 -20.03 9.45
C HIS A 159 8.96 -19.88 7.93
N GLU A 160 7.74 -19.79 7.43
CA GLU A 160 7.44 -19.43 6.04
C GLU A 160 6.99 -17.96 5.93
N ILE A 161 7.65 -17.18 5.06
CA ILE A 161 7.38 -15.76 4.84
C ILE A 161 6.97 -15.51 3.39
N ARG A 162 5.69 -15.11 3.22
CA ARG A 162 5.08 -14.72 1.96
C ARG A 162 4.84 -13.22 1.92
N GLY A 163 5.84 -12.51 1.44
CA GLY A 163 5.84 -11.05 1.31
C GLY A 163 7.21 -10.48 1.59
N SER A 164 7.42 -9.21 1.24
CA SER A 164 8.73 -8.58 1.41
C SER A 164 9.09 -8.50 2.89
N TYR A 165 10.35 -8.79 3.20
CA TYR A 165 10.91 -8.73 4.54
C TYR A 165 12.04 -7.69 4.55
N HIS A 166 12.01 -6.78 5.52
CA HIS A 166 13.05 -5.78 5.66
C HIS A 166 13.56 -5.69 7.10
N SER A 167 14.88 -5.51 7.26
CA SER A 167 15.46 -5.03 8.50
C SER A 167 16.52 -3.95 8.26
N ASN A 168 16.55 -2.92 9.10
CA ASN A 168 17.68 -1.99 9.14
C ASN A 168 18.97 -2.66 9.67
N GLY A 169 18.83 -3.76 10.40
CA GLY A 169 19.95 -4.59 10.85
C GLY A 169 20.19 -5.79 9.94
N GLY A 170 21.03 -6.70 10.40
CA GLY A 170 21.35 -7.93 9.71
C GLY A 170 20.33 -9.05 9.92
N ILE A 171 20.22 -9.93 8.92
CA ILE A 171 19.22 -10.99 8.87
C ILE A 171 19.92 -12.33 8.65
N ARG A 172 19.71 -13.26 9.59
CA ARG A 172 19.90 -14.68 9.33
C ARG A 172 18.56 -15.27 8.91
N MET A 173 18.42 -15.60 7.62
CA MET A 173 17.19 -16.11 7.02
C MET A 173 17.30 -17.62 6.79
N ASP A 174 17.00 -18.45 7.79
CA ASP A 174 16.99 -19.91 7.65
C ASP A 174 15.61 -20.47 7.24
N GLY A 175 14.55 -19.65 7.34
CA GLY A 175 13.19 -19.99 6.93
C GLY A 175 12.95 -19.84 5.42
N GLU A 176 11.75 -20.21 4.97
CA GLU A 176 11.35 -20.03 3.58
C GLU A 176 10.96 -18.58 3.30
N ASN A 177 11.47 -18.00 2.21
CA ASN A 177 11.02 -16.73 1.65
C ASN A 177 10.47 -16.90 0.22
N GLN A 178 9.35 -16.23 -0.06
CA GLN A 178 8.72 -16.17 -1.38
C GLN A 178 8.80 -14.78 -2.03
N SER A 179 9.47 -13.83 -1.37
CA SER A 179 9.71 -12.47 -1.85
C SER A 179 11.08 -11.98 -1.40
N VAL A 180 11.39 -10.72 -1.75
CA VAL A 180 12.63 -10.03 -1.40
C VAL A 180 12.83 -9.98 0.12
N VAL A 181 14.02 -10.39 0.55
CA VAL A 181 14.53 -10.20 1.92
C VAL A 181 15.64 -9.17 1.85
N SER A 182 15.39 -8.00 2.41
CA SER A 182 16.28 -6.85 2.29
C SER A 182 16.87 -6.45 3.64
N SER A 183 18.14 -6.08 3.65
CA SER A 183 18.84 -5.58 4.84
C SER A 183 19.54 -4.27 4.53
N ALA A 184 19.34 -3.27 5.40
CA ALA A 184 20.07 -2.03 5.28
C ALA A 184 21.55 -2.18 5.65
N SER A 185 21.83 -2.94 6.73
CA SER A 185 23.15 -3.23 7.33
C SER A 185 24.24 -2.29 6.83
N PRO A 186 24.44 -1.12 7.48
CA PRO A 186 25.37 -0.12 6.97
C PRO A 186 26.74 -0.74 6.76
N ASN A 187 27.28 -0.60 5.55
CA ASN A 187 28.49 -1.25 5.02
C ASN A 187 28.33 -2.69 4.49
N GLY A 188 27.09 -3.20 4.39
CA GLY A 188 26.79 -4.53 3.85
C GLY A 188 27.09 -5.69 4.80
N GLU A 189 27.53 -5.41 6.03
CA GLU A 189 27.95 -6.41 7.02
C GLU A 189 27.40 -6.10 8.42
N TRP A 190 27.34 -7.13 9.28
CA TRP A 190 26.93 -7.00 10.68
C TRP A 190 27.58 -8.08 11.57
N ILE A 191 27.58 -7.84 12.88
CA ILE A 191 28.15 -8.77 13.87
C ILE A 191 27.08 -9.79 14.28
N CYS A 192 27.24 -11.04 13.85
CA CYS A 192 26.38 -12.14 14.24
C CYS A 192 26.83 -12.76 15.57
N THR A 193 26.00 -12.65 16.60
CA THR A 193 26.27 -13.21 17.93
C THR A 193 25.64 -14.60 18.11
N SER A 194 25.98 -15.29 19.20
CA SER A 194 25.36 -16.57 19.57
C SER A 194 23.83 -16.49 19.72
N SER A 195 23.27 -15.31 20.03
CA SER A 195 21.82 -15.08 20.08
C SER A 195 21.12 -15.20 18.72
N PHE A 196 21.87 -15.17 17.63
CA PHE A 196 21.44 -15.42 16.26
C PHE A 196 21.95 -16.78 15.75
N GLY A 197 22.37 -17.65 16.67
CA GLY A 197 22.90 -18.98 16.37
C GLY A 197 24.31 -19.00 15.79
N CYS A 198 25.07 -17.90 15.90
CA CYS A 198 26.48 -17.82 15.48
C CYS A 198 27.45 -18.11 16.63
N SER A 199 27.19 -19.14 17.43
CA SER A 199 28.13 -19.59 18.48
C SER A 199 29.44 -20.12 17.88
N SER A 200 29.33 -20.76 16.71
CA SER A 200 30.42 -20.98 15.78
C SER A 200 30.14 -20.14 14.54
N CYS A 201 31.14 -19.45 14.01
CA CYS A 201 30.93 -18.54 12.89
C CYS A 201 30.62 -19.33 11.61
N PRO A 202 29.49 -19.09 10.92
CA PRO A 202 29.10 -19.82 9.70
C PRO A 202 29.95 -19.43 8.48
N VAL A 203 31.23 -19.78 8.48
CA VAL A 203 32.17 -19.36 7.43
C VAL A 203 31.85 -19.93 6.05
N ASP A 204 31.28 -21.14 6.01
CA ASP A 204 30.84 -21.79 4.78
C ASP A 204 29.61 -21.10 4.16
N ASP A 205 28.89 -20.31 4.94
CA ASP A 205 27.67 -19.59 4.56
C ASP A 205 27.92 -18.09 4.30
N GLY A 206 29.18 -17.73 4.05
CA GLY A 206 29.59 -16.38 3.68
C GLY A 206 29.93 -15.44 4.84
N CYS A 207 29.84 -15.90 6.09
CA CYS A 207 30.38 -15.16 7.23
C CYS A 207 31.92 -15.30 7.30
N TRP A 208 32.58 -14.46 8.09
CA TRP A 208 34.01 -14.55 8.35
C TRP A 208 34.34 -14.07 9.76
N ILE A 209 35.52 -14.47 10.24
CA ILE A 209 36.02 -14.07 11.54
C ILE A 209 36.90 -12.83 11.36
N ASP A 210 36.56 -11.76 12.06
CA ASP A 210 37.35 -10.53 12.14
C ASP A 210 37.69 -10.26 13.61
N GLY A 211 38.93 -10.59 14.00
CA GLY A 211 39.33 -10.60 15.40
C GLY A 211 38.56 -11.63 16.22
N SER A 212 37.77 -11.17 17.20
CA SER A 212 36.87 -12.01 18.01
C SER A 212 35.44 -12.07 17.46
N ASP A 213 35.12 -11.27 16.45
CA ASP A 213 33.75 -11.07 15.98
C ASP A 213 33.46 -11.96 14.77
N CYS A 214 32.28 -12.57 14.75
CA CYS A 214 31.75 -13.21 13.56
C CYS A 214 30.99 -12.17 12.75
N LYS A 215 31.56 -11.74 11.62
CA LYS A 215 30.93 -10.83 10.69
C LYS A 215 30.22 -11.61 9.60
N CYS A 216 29.01 -11.20 9.27
CA CYS A 216 28.18 -11.80 8.24
C CYS A 216 27.68 -10.73 7.28
N PRO A 217 27.36 -11.08 6.03
CA PRO A 217 26.72 -10.15 5.12
C PRO A 217 25.32 -9.75 5.62
N GLY A 218 24.78 -8.65 5.10
CA GLY A 218 23.50 -8.08 5.54
C GLY A 218 22.36 -9.10 5.60
N VAL A 219 22.32 -10.03 4.64
CA VAL A 219 21.46 -11.21 4.71
C VAL A 219 22.27 -12.46 4.37
N PHE A 220 22.15 -13.51 5.19
CA PHE A 220 22.68 -14.84 4.90
C PHE A 220 21.72 -15.93 5.36
N THR A 221 21.98 -17.17 4.94
CA THR A 221 21.24 -18.37 5.35
C THR A 221 22.21 -19.50 5.61
N THR A 222 21.84 -20.40 6.52
CA THR A 222 22.58 -21.65 6.82
C THR A 222 21.78 -22.89 6.42
N THR A 223 20.66 -22.70 5.71
CA THR A 223 19.76 -23.77 5.30
C THR A 223 19.46 -23.70 3.81
N ASN A 224 18.94 -24.80 3.27
CA ASN A 224 18.47 -24.86 1.88
C ASN A 224 17.01 -24.41 1.72
N ASN A 225 16.35 -23.98 2.80
CA ASN A 225 14.93 -23.60 2.77
C ASN A 225 14.77 -22.17 2.22
N ALA A 226 15.74 -21.30 2.49
CA ALA A 226 15.73 -19.94 2.00
C ALA A 226 16.12 -19.88 0.51
N LYS A 227 15.75 -18.78 -0.14
CA LYS A 227 16.10 -18.46 -1.53
C LYS A 227 17.04 -17.26 -1.55
N PRO A 228 18.37 -17.47 -1.55
CA PRO A 228 19.36 -16.39 -1.53
C PRO A 228 19.30 -15.44 -2.74
N ASP A 229 18.78 -15.89 -3.89
CA ASP A 229 18.60 -15.06 -5.09
C ASP A 229 17.65 -13.86 -4.86
N LEU A 230 16.85 -13.90 -3.79
CA LEU A 230 15.94 -12.84 -3.38
C LEU A 230 16.50 -11.98 -2.24
N PHE A 231 17.78 -12.14 -1.89
CA PHE A 231 18.42 -11.34 -0.85
C PHE A 231 19.00 -10.04 -1.44
N GLU A 232 18.63 -8.91 -0.85
CA GLU A 232 19.08 -7.58 -1.27
C GLU A 232 19.77 -6.85 -0.12
N TYR A 233 21.07 -6.58 -0.27
CA TYR A 233 21.84 -5.78 0.69
C TYR A 233 23.13 -5.25 0.05
N PRO A 234 23.65 -4.09 0.50
CA PRO A 234 22.96 -3.13 1.37
C PRO A 234 21.86 -2.38 0.61
N VAL A 235 20.73 -2.10 1.28
CA VAL A 235 19.68 -1.20 0.79
C VAL A 235 19.56 0.04 1.71
N PRO A 236 18.87 1.12 1.30
CA PRO A 236 18.60 2.23 2.22
C PRO A 236 17.83 1.77 3.46
N SER A 237 18.17 2.34 4.62
CA SER A 237 17.45 2.08 5.87
C SER A 237 16.05 2.69 5.86
N PHE A 238 15.08 1.96 6.39
CA PHE A 238 13.78 2.51 6.73
C PHE A 238 13.89 3.52 7.88
N ASN A 239 13.28 4.69 7.71
CA ASN A 239 13.22 5.68 8.78
C ASN A 239 12.13 5.30 9.79
N PHE A 240 12.51 4.60 10.87
CA PHE A 240 11.57 4.23 11.94
C PHE A 240 11.06 5.43 12.73
N GLU A 241 11.85 6.50 12.86
CA GLU A 241 11.40 7.76 13.47
C GLU A 241 10.32 8.44 12.61
N GLY A 242 10.39 8.29 11.29
CA GLY A 242 9.33 8.74 10.37
C GLY A 242 8.07 7.86 10.40
N ILE A 243 8.16 6.63 10.91
CA ILE A 243 7.04 5.68 11.05
C ILE A 243 6.33 5.83 12.41
N THR A 244 6.84 6.65 13.33
CA THR A 244 6.05 7.03 14.51
C THR A 244 4.83 7.82 14.05
N VAL A 245 3.70 7.13 13.94
CA VAL A 245 2.39 7.78 13.80
C VAL A 245 2.31 8.82 14.89
N ASP A 246 1.89 10.02 14.53
CA ASP A 246 1.59 11.06 15.49
C ASP A 246 0.41 10.58 16.36
N LEU A 247 0.75 9.88 17.44
CA LEU A 247 -0.19 9.35 18.42
C LEU A 247 -1.02 10.49 19.03
N ALA A 248 -0.47 11.71 19.08
CA ALA A 248 -1.20 12.90 19.51
C ALA A 248 -2.28 13.29 18.49
N ARG A 249 -1.98 13.29 17.18
CA ARG A 249 -3.01 13.49 16.12
C ARG A 249 -4.09 12.43 16.18
N MET A 250 -3.73 11.16 16.40
CA MET A 250 -4.70 10.08 16.52
C MET A 250 -5.57 10.23 17.78
N LYS A 251 -4.98 10.65 18.92
CA LYS A 251 -5.72 11.01 20.13
C LYS A 251 -6.70 12.15 19.87
N THR A 252 -6.26 13.22 19.19
CA THR A 252 -7.14 14.34 18.81
C THR A 252 -8.30 13.84 17.93
N ALA A 253 -8.03 13.02 16.91
CA ALA A 253 -9.08 12.45 16.06
C ALA A 253 -10.06 11.57 16.84
N ALA A 254 -9.58 10.81 17.83
CA ALA A 254 -10.41 10.00 18.71
C ALA A 254 -11.27 10.85 19.67
N GLN A 255 -10.79 12.01 20.10
CA GLN A 255 -11.49 12.90 21.03
C GLN A 255 -12.49 13.84 20.35
N THR A 256 -12.09 14.48 19.25
CA THR A 256 -12.85 15.55 18.59
C THR A 256 -13.29 15.20 17.18
N GLY A 257 -12.61 14.26 16.52
CA GLY A 257 -12.91 13.82 15.14
C GLY A 257 -14.01 12.77 15.02
N GLY A 258 -14.69 12.43 16.12
CA GLY A 258 -15.77 11.44 16.14
C GLY A 258 -15.34 9.99 16.31
N GLY A 259 -14.05 9.74 16.62
CA GLY A 259 -13.56 8.42 17.03
C GLY A 259 -13.93 8.06 18.48
N VAL A 260 -13.21 7.09 19.05
CA VAL A 260 -13.40 6.64 20.44
C VAL A 260 -12.12 6.83 21.24
N TYR A 261 -12.18 7.73 22.22
CA TYR A 261 -11.11 7.94 23.19
C TYR A 261 -11.43 7.25 24.52
N LEU A 262 -10.50 6.41 24.99
CA LEU A 262 -10.55 5.75 26.29
C LEU A 262 -9.44 6.34 27.17
N GLU A 263 -9.86 7.13 28.16
CA GLU A 263 -8.98 7.66 29.21
C GLU A 263 -8.41 6.54 30.10
N PRO A 264 -7.44 6.81 31.00
CA PRO A 264 -6.90 5.79 31.89
C PRO A 264 -8.00 5.05 32.67
N SER A 265 -7.97 3.72 32.63
CA SER A 265 -8.95 2.83 33.27
C SER A 265 -9.07 3.06 34.77
N ILE A 266 -7.98 3.51 35.42
CA ILE A 266 -7.95 3.88 36.84
C ILE A 266 -8.94 5.00 37.18
N ASN A 267 -9.23 5.91 36.23
CA ASN A 267 -10.19 7.00 36.41
C ASN A 267 -11.65 6.49 36.37
N LYS A 268 -11.89 5.35 35.71
CA LYS A 268 -13.22 4.69 35.65
C LYS A 268 -13.41 3.69 36.77
N ASN A 269 -12.35 2.98 37.15
CA ASN A 269 -12.35 2.00 38.22
C ASN A 269 -11.00 2.05 38.95
N PRO A 270 -10.95 2.27 40.28
CA PRO A 270 -9.70 2.33 41.04
C PRO A 270 -8.85 1.05 41.01
N SER A 271 -9.40 -0.07 40.54
CA SER A 271 -8.67 -1.33 40.30
C SER A 271 -8.38 -1.58 38.82
N GLY A 272 -8.57 -0.58 37.95
CA GLY A 272 -8.33 -0.65 36.52
C GLY A 272 -6.88 -0.98 36.19
N LYS A 273 -6.69 -1.92 35.26
CA LYS A 273 -5.38 -2.40 34.79
C LYS A 273 -5.24 -2.33 33.26
N GLY A 274 -6.13 -1.58 32.62
CA GLY A 274 -6.25 -1.45 31.17
C GLY A 274 -7.57 -1.98 30.61
N TYR A 275 -7.60 -2.10 29.29
CA TYR A 275 -8.82 -2.36 28.53
C TYR A 275 -8.74 -3.63 27.69
N HIS A 276 -9.85 -4.35 27.63
CA HIS A 276 -10.03 -5.46 26.70
C HIS A 276 -11.09 -5.08 25.67
N LEU A 277 -10.67 -5.00 24.40
CA LEU A 277 -11.51 -4.67 23.26
C LEU A 277 -11.91 -5.93 22.51
N LYS A 278 -13.22 -6.18 22.43
CA LYS A 278 -13.77 -7.34 21.72
C LYS A 278 -14.52 -6.88 20.48
N PHE A 279 -13.89 -6.98 19.31
CA PHE A 279 -14.50 -6.66 18.02
C PHE A 279 -15.56 -7.69 17.65
N LYS A 280 -16.68 -7.21 17.10
CA LYS A 280 -17.82 -8.03 16.70
C LYS A 280 -18.08 -7.89 15.20
N ASN A 281 -18.60 -8.97 14.62
CA ASN A 281 -18.92 -9.10 13.19
C ASN A 281 -20.07 -8.18 12.68
N ASN A 282 -20.59 -7.29 13.51
CA ASN A 282 -21.66 -6.34 13.18
C ASN A 282 -21.16 -4.89 13.07
N GLY A 283 -19.85 -4.64 13.16
CA GLY A 283 -19.29 -3.28 13.13
C GLY A 283 -19.33 -2.56 14.49
N THR A 284 -19.50 -3.32 15.58
CA THR A 284 -19.38 -2.80 16.95
C THR A 284 -18.23 -3.46 17.68
N PHE A 285 -17.78 -2.87 18.77
CA PHE A 285 -16.83 -3.49 19.70
C PHE A 285 -17.25 -3.24 21.14
N GLU A 286 -16.97 -4.21 22.00
CA GLU A 286 -17.17 -4.08 23.45
C GLU A 286 -15.88 -3.60 24.10
N VAL A 287 -16.00 -2.68 25.05
CA VAL A 287 -14.92 -2.20 25.90
C VAL A 287 -15.13 -2.79 27.29
N TRP A 288 -14.17 -3.59 27.75
CA TRP A 288 -14.16 -4.17 29.08
C TRP A 288 -13.04 -3.54 29.91
N ILE A 289 -13.33 -3.16 31.15
CA ILE A 289 -12.31 -2.71 32.09
C ILE A 289 -11.77 -3.93 32.83
N ILE A 290 -10.45 -4.13 32.73
CA ILE A 290 -9.76 -5.22 33.41
C ILE A 290 -9.49 -4.79 34.86
N THR A 291 -9.91 -5.62 35.82
CA THR A 291 -9.70 -5.39 37.27
C THR A 291 -8.84 -6.45 37.93
N GLY A 292 -8.46 -7.49 37.18
CA GLY A 292 -7.60 -8.57 37.65
C GLY A 292 -6.78 -9.15 36.51
N LEU A 293 -5.47 -9.24 36.74
CA LEU A 293 -4.51 -9.92 35.87
C LEU A 293 -3.78 -10.98 36.68
N SER A 294 -3.59 -12.16 36.09
CA SER A 294 -2.86 -13.28 36.69
C SER A 294 -1.41 -13.27 36.25
N PRO A 295 -0.45 -13.44 37.18
CA PRO A 295 0.97 -13.50 36.85
C PRO A 295 1.32 -14.82 36.16
N THR A 296 2.19 -14.76 35.16
CA THR A 296 2.85 -15.92 34.54
C THR A 296 4.35 -15.68 34.54
N TYR A 297 5.13 -16.65 35.01
CA TYR A 297 6.59 -16.51 35.04
C TYR A 297 7.15 -16.57 33.62
N ALA A 298 7.91 -15.55 33.25
CA ALA A 298 8.33 -15.30 31.89
C ALA A 298 9.79 -14.84 31.82
N TYR A 299 10.42 -15.04 30.67
CA TYR A 299 11.70 -14.43 30.33
C TYR A 299 11.58 -13.58 29.07
N SER A 300 12.14 -12.37 29.11
CA SER A 300 12.30 -11.48 27.96
C SER A 300 13.74 -10.98 27.89
N LEU A 301 14.17 -10.54 26.70
CA LEU A 301 15.50 -9.94 26.54
C LEU A 301 15.61 -8.57 27.24
N GLU A 302 14.48 -7.91 27.47
CA GLU A 302 14.40 -6.57 28.07
C GLU A 302 14.47 -6.62 29.59
N GLU A 303 13.77 -7.58 30.21
CA GLU A 303 13.52 -7.60 31.66
C GLU A 303 14.15 -8.80 32.36
N GLY A 304 14.75 -9.74 31.61
CA GLY A 304 15.21 -11.01 32.17
C GLY A 304 14.02 -11.85 32.67
N TRP A 305 14.19 -12.58 33.77
CA TRP A 305 13.11 -13.35 34.38
C TRP A 305 12.21 -12.45 35.23
N HIS A 306 10.92 -12.42 34.90
CA HIS A 306 9.91 -11.55 35.52
C HIS A 306 8.53 -12.23 35.53
N TYR A 307 7.54 -11.57 36.11
CA TYR A 307 6.14 -11.99 36.04
C TYR A 307 5.38 -11.13 35.03
N ASP A 308 4.91 -11.77 33.96
CA ASP A 308 3.99 -11.16 33.01
C ASP A 308 2.57 -11.19 33.56
N TYR A 309 1.89 -10.05 33.53
CA TYR A 309 0.49 -9.92 33.95
C TYR A 309 -0.43 -9.84 32.72
N PHE A 310 -0.37 -10.84 31.84
CA PHE A 310 -1.09 -10.83 30.56
C PHE A 310 -2.41 -11.60 30.55
N THR A 311 -2.63 -12.48 31.51
CA THR A 311 -3.84 -13.31 31.58
C THR A 311 -4.93 -12.58 32.36
N ILE A 312 -6.04 -12.25 31.70
CA ILE A 312 -7.19 -11.60 32.34
C ILE A 312 -7.88 -12.59 33.29
N SER A 313 -7.99 -12.22 34.57
CA SER A 313 -8.68 -13.02 35.58
C SER A 313 -10.01 -12.42 36.04
N ARG A 314 -10.15 -11.09 35.95
CA ARG A 314 -11.41 -10.38 36.22
C ARG A 314 -11.53 -9.17 35.32
N GLU A 315 -12.71 -9.00 34.74
CA GLU A 315 -13.10 -7.85 33.94
C GLU A 315 -14.61 -7.64 34.04
N HIS A 316 -15.08 -6.47 33.65
CA HIS A 316 -16.51 -6.19 33.50
C HIS A 316 -16.72 -5.29 32.28
N LEU A 317 -17.88 -5.47 31.62
CA LEU A 317 -18.25 -4.66 30.47
C LEU A 317 -18.42 -3.21 30.93
N TYR A 318 -17.66 -2.30 30.32
CA TYR A 318 -17.79 -0.87 30.54
C TYR A 318 -18.84 -0.29 29.58
N ASN A 319 -18.69 -0.55 28.29
CA ASN A 319 -19.60 -0.05 27.28
C ASN A 319 -19.44 -0.80 25.94
N THR A 320 -20.40 -0.61 25.03
CA THR A 320 -20.34 -1.10 23.64
C THR A 320 -20.40 0.10 22.69
N TYR A 321 -19.47 0.16 21.74
CA TYR A 321 -19.37 1.24 20.77
C TYR A 321 -19.57 0.71 19.35
N SER A 322 -20.22 1.49 18.49
CA SER A 322 -20.15 1.29 17.05
C SER A 322 -18.83 1.85 16.52
N ILE A 323 -18.20 1.16 15.56
CA ILE A 323 -17.05 1.71 14.82
C ILE A 323 -17.55 2.90 14.01
N PRO A 324 -17.12 4.14 14.29
CA PRO A 324 -17.65 5.32 13.61
C PRO A 324 -17.19 5.33 12.15
N SER A 325 -18.13 5.47 11.21
CA SER A 325 -17.82 5.48 9.78
C SER A 325 -17.06 6.74 9.34
N ALA A 326 -17.25 7.86 10.05
CA ALA A 326 -16.56 9.13 9.79
C ALA A 326 -15.10 9.12 10.28
N CYS A 327 -14.85 8.51 11.45
CA CYS A 327 -13.51 8.32 11.97
C CYS A 327 -13.40 7.03 12.79
N SER A 328 -12.81 6.01 12.19
CA SER A 328 -12.64 4.70 12.81
C SER A 328 -11.38 4.58 13.66
N ALA A 329 -11.00 5.68 14.33
CA ALA A 329 -9.86 5.74 15.24
C ALA A 329 -10.30 5.46 16.68
N ILE A 330 -9.61 4.51 17.32
CA ILE A 330 -9.77 4.17 18.73
C ILE A 330 -8.44 4.46 19.44
N PHE A 331 -8.45 5.34 20.44
CA PHE A 331 -7.24 5.68 21.20
C PHE A 331 -7.41 5.28 22.67
N VAL A 332 -6.41 4.59 23.23
CA VAL A 332 -6.43 4.05 24.59
C VAL A 332 -5.19 4.49 25.35
N GLU A 333 -5.38 5.14 26.50
CA GLU A 333 -4.27 5.64 27.36
C GLU A 333 -3.61 4.56 28.23
N ASP A 334 -4.04 3.31 28.10
CA ASP A 334 -3.62 2.17 28.93
C ASP A 334 -3.20 0.98 28.05
N ASN A 335 -2.62 -0.04 28.69
CA ASN A 335 -2.41 -1.35 28.08
C ASN A 335 -3.72 -1.93 27.52
N LEU A 336 -3.60 -2.60 26.38
CA LEU A 336 -4.74 -2.99 25.56
C LEU A 336 -4.68 -4.47 25.18
N TRP A 337 -5.80 -5.17 25.34
CA TRP A 337 -6.02 -6.53 24.86
C TRP A 337 -7.07 -6.51 23.73
N PRO A 338 -6.71 -6.57 22.45
CA PRO A 338 -7.67 -6.65 21.36
C PRO A 338 -7.93 -8.10 20.93
N GLU A 339 -9.19 -8.45 20.66
CA GLU A 339 -9.58 -9.74 20.08
C GLU A 339 -10.86 -9.64 19.22
N GLY A 340 -11.14 -10.67 18.43
CA GLY A 340 -12.45 -10.87 17.80
C GLY A 340 -12.47 -10.66 16.28
N VAL A 341 -13.61 -10.21 15.76
CA VAL A 341 -13.86 -10.08 14.32
C VAL A 341 -14.10 -8.62 13.97
N VAL A 342 -13.22 -8.04 13.15
CA VAL A 342 -13.28 -6.64 12.70
C VAL A 342 -14.15 -6.54 11.46
N LYS A 343 -15.03 -5.54 11.44
CA LYS A 343 -15.85 -5.17 10.27
C LYS A 343 -15.65 -3.68 9.97
N GLY A 344 -15.26 -3.37 8.74
CA GLY A 344 -14.77 -2.07 8.30
C GLY A 344 -13.28 -1.87 8.56
N LYS A 345 -12.77 -0.70 8.17
CA LYS A 345 -11.40 -0.25 8.43
C LYS A 345 -11.32 0.35 9.82
N VAL A 346 -10.46 -0.17 10.69
CA VAL A 346 -10.28 0.33 12.06
C VAL A 346 -8.81 0.54 12.36
N VAL A 347 -8.50 1.66 13.02
CA VAL A 347 -7.18 1.88 13.61
C VAL A 347 -7.33 2.00 15.12
N THR A 348 -6.49 1.29 15.85
CA THR A 348 -6.49 1.31 17.32
C THR A 348 -5.09 1.55 17.84
N ALA A 349 -4.94 2.56 18.69
CA ALA A 349 -3.68 2.89 19.32
C ALA A 349 -3.78 2.71 20.84
N SER A 350 -2.69 2.21 21.41
CA SER A 350 -2.43 2.20 22.85
C SER A 350 -1.16 3.01 23.09
N ALA A 351 -1.30 4.13 23.80
CA ALA A 351 -0.19 4.98 24.22
C ALA A 351 -0.58 5.83 25.43
N ASP A 352 0.30 5.94 26.43
CA ASP A 352 0.16 6.91 27.52
C ASP A 352 0.81 8.23 27.07
N LEU A 353 -0.04 9.20 26.75
CA LEU A 353 0.39 10.56 26.39
C LEU A 353 0.23 11.54 27.57
N LEU A 354 -0.07 11.03 28.76
CA LEU A 354 -0.24 11.80 29.99
C LEU A 354 1.00 11.70 30.88
N ASP A 355 1.69 10.56 30.88
CA ASP A 355 2.92 10.30 31.64
C ASP A 355 4.06 9.87 30.70
N SER A 356 5.03 10.76 30.48
CA SER A 356 6.15 10.50 29.57
C SER A 356 7.10 9.38 30.03
N ASN A 357 6.96 8.89 31.26
CA ASN A 357 7.80 7.82 31.81
C ASN A 357 7.13 6.45 31.72
N LYS A 358 5.91 6.39 31.20
CA LYS A 358 5.19 5.14 30.96
C LYS A 358 4.97 4.98 29.48
N ASP A 359 5.21 3.76 29.01
CA ASP A 359 4.77 3.34 27.71
C ASP A 359 3.76 2.20 27.87
N THR A 360 2.76 2.17 26.99
CA THR A 360 1.76 1.11 27.01
C THR A 360 2.04 0.05 25.95
N ASP A 361 1.61 -1.17 26.27
CA ASP A 361 1.74 -2.37 25.47
C ASP A 361 0.38 -2.85 24.96
N ILE A 362 0.37 -3.47 23.78
CA ILE A 362 -0.76 -4.24 23.25
C ILE A 362 -0.46 -5.73 23.48
N VAL A 363 -1.40 -6.44 24.11
CA VAL A 363 -1.30 -7.87 24.41
C VAL A 363 -2.34 -8.66 23.61
N LEU A 364 -1.88 -9.42 22.63
CA LEU A 364 -2.69 -10.29 21.77
C LEU A 364 -3.00 -11.59 22.52
N ALA A 365 -4.23 -11.68 23.04
CA ALA A 365 -4.70 -12.84 23.81
C ALA A 365 -5.36 -13.93 22.97
N GLY A 366 -5.86 -13.58 21.78
CA GLY A 366 -6.65 -14.48 20.96
C GLY A 366 -6.59 -14.09 19.48
N ASN A 367 -7.44 -14.74 18.69
CA ASN A 367 -7.50 -14.52 17.26
C ASN A 367 -8.07 -13.13 16.93
N ILE A 368 -7.57 -12.57 15.83
CA ILE A 368 -8.13 -11.37 15.21
C ILE A 368 -8.42 -11.71 13.76
N ASN A 369 -9.69 -11.63 13.36
CA ASN A 369 -10.13 -11.94 11.99
C ASN A 369 -10.96 -10.81 11.40
N TYR A 370 -11.26 -10.89 10.11
CA TYR A 370 -12.13 -9.96 9.38
C TYR A 370 -13.48 -10.59 9.10
N SER A 371 -14.53 -9.77 9.02
CA SER A 371 -15.86 -10.22 8.61
C SER A 371 -15.88 -10.67 7.15
N VAL A 372 -15.12 -9.97 6.30
CA VAL A 372 -14.91 -10.25 4.89
C VAL A 372 -13.44 -10.00 4.51
N LYS A 373 -12.96 -10.71 3.49
CA LYS A 373 -11.53 -10.72 3.10
C LYS A 373 -11.29 -10.08 1.73
N ASP A 374 -12.22 -9.24 1.28
CA ASP A 374 -12.21 -8.56 -0.03
C ASP A 374 -11.51 -7.19 0.00
N GLY A 375 -10.97 -6.79 1.15
CA GLY A 375 -10.31 -5.51 1.35
C GLY A 375 -11.19 -4.39 1.87
N SER A 376 -12.48 -4.62 2.11
CA SER A 376 -13.35 -3.65 2.81
C SER A 376 -13.07 -3.59 4.31
N ASP A 377 -12.63 -4.70 4.91
CA ASP A 377 -12.19 -4.78 6.30
C ASP A 377 -10.68 -4.55 6.43
N GLY A 378 -10.24 -4.11 7.60
CA GLY A 378 -8.81 -3.95 7.90
C GLY A 378 -8.58 -3.43 9.31
N LEU A 379 -7.49 -3.87 9.93
CA LEU A 379 -7.11 -3.44 11.27
C LEU A 379 -5.66 -2.97 11.29
N THR A 380 -5.43 -1.80 11.89
CA THR A 380 -4.10 -1.31 12.26
C THR A 380 -4.03 -1.16 13.77
N LEU A 381 -3.10 -1.87 14.41
CA LEU A 381 -2.80 -1.78 15.83
C LEU A 381 -1.46 -1.06 16.03
N LEU A 382 -1.50 0.05 16.77
CA LEU A 382 -0.35 0.89 17.07
C LEU A 382 -0.08 0.83 18.58
N SER A 383 1.04 0.24 18.98
CA SER A 383 1.51 0.29 20.36
C SER A 383 2.68 1.27 20.48
N GLN A 384 2.64 2.08 21.55
CA GLN A 384 3.76 2.93 21.94
C GLN A 384 5.03 2.12 22.19
N ARG A 385 4.95 1.01 22.94
CA ARG A 385 6.08 0.12 23.25
C ARG A 385 5.98 -1.22 22.53
N ASN A 386 5.32 -2.23 23.08
CA ASN A 386 5.35 -3.59 22.55
C ASN A 386 3.99 -4.08 22.03
N VAL A 387 4.04 -4.97 21.02
CA VAL A 387 2.91 -5.83 20.66
C VAL A 387 3.27 -7.27 21.04
N LEU A 388 2.69 -7.77 22.12
CA LEU A 388 3.08 -9.06 22.73
C LEU A 388 1.99 -10.11 22.56
N ILE A 389 2.36 -11.34 22.23
CA ILE A 389 1.45 -12.47 22.26
C ILE A 389 1.47 -13.09 23.67
N GLY A 390 0.35 -13.00 24.38
CA GLY A 390 0.26 -13.44 25.78
C GLY A 390 0.28 -14.96 25.95
N PRO A 391 0.66 -15.49 27.14
CA PRO A 391 0.81 -16.92 27.40
C PRO A 391 -0.49 -17.70 27.17
N GLN A 392 -1.64 -17.05 27.37
CA GLN A 392 -2.99 -17.59 27.16
C GLN A 392 -3.41 -17.75 25.69
N SER A 393 -2.61 -17.30 24.72
CA SER A 393 -2.94 -17.43 23.29
C SER A 393 -3.23 -18.88 22.87
N PRO A 394 -4.11 -19.09 21.88
CA PRO A 394 -4.57 -20.41 21.47
C PRO A 394 -3.46 -21.23 20.81
N ASP A 395 -3.59 -22.57 20.81
CA ASP A 395 -2.62 -23.48 20.18
C ASP A 395 -2.44 -23.22 18.68
N ARG A 396 -3.51 -22.79 18.01
CA ARG A 396 -3.51 -22.32 16.62
C ARG A 396 -4.06 -20.89 16.61
N MET A 397 -3.19 -19.93 16.32
CA MET A 397 -3.50 -18.51 16.38
C MET A 397 -3.50 -17.90 14.99
N GLU A 398 -4.58 -17.20 14.64
CA GLU A 398 -4.70 -16.41 13.41
C GLU A 398 -4.80 -14.91 13.76
N LEU A 399 -3.90 -14.12 13.21
CA LEU A 399 -3.81 -12.68 13.40
C LEU A 399 -3.93 -11.96 12.06
N ARG A 400 -5.01 -11.21 11.86
CA ARG A 400 -5.20 -10.34 10.69
C ARG A 400 -5.04 -8.87 11.06
N GLY A 401 -4.07 -8.19 10.45
CA GLY A 401 -3.84 -6.77 10.70
C GLY A 401 -2.43 -6.30 10.47
N ILE A 402 -2.27 -4.99 10.58
CA ILE A 402 -1.00 -4.29 10.61
C ILE A 402 -0.67 -4.05 12.08
N PHE A 403 0.41 -4.63 12.57
CA PHE A 403 0.85 -4.56 13.96
C PHE A 403 2.13 -3.72 14.03
N VAL A 404 2.06 -2.61 14.76
CA VAL A 404 3.16 -1.65 14.86
C VAL A 404 3.56 -1.49 16.32
N ALA A 405 4.81 -1.82 16.62
CA ALA A 405 5.47 -1.55 17.90
C ALA A 405 6.48 -0.42 17.69
N GLN A 406 6.11 0.81 18.07
CA GLN A 406 6.88 2.02 17.74
C GLN A 406 8.24 2.06 18.42
N LYS A 407 8.30 1.83 19.74
CA LYS A 407 9.55 1.86 20.51
C LYS A 407 10.10 0.46 20.80
N GLY A 408 9.22 -0.50 21.02
CA GLY A 408 9.54 -1.86 21.44
C GLY A 408 9.44 -2.86 20.30
N ARG A 409 8.90 -4.05 20.58
CA ARG A 409 8.89 -5.18 19.64
C ARG A 409 7.56 -5.89 19.50
N PHE A 410 7.38 -6.52 18.35
CA PHE A 410 6.39 -7.58 18.17
C PHE A 410 6.98 -8.92 18.60
N SER A 411 6.44 -9.58 19.63
CA SER A 411 7.04 -10.84 20.10
C SER A 411 6.17 -11.67 21.02
N ARG A 412 6.69 -12.84 21.42
CA ARG A 412 6.20 -13.65 22.53
C ARG A 412 7.33 -13.82 23.54
N ASN A 413 7.08 -13.61 24.82
CA ASN A 413 8.06 -13.91 25.86
C ASN A 413 8.25 -15.43 26.02
N HIS A 414 9.36 -15.83 26.63
CA HIS A 414 9.60 -17.23 26.96
C HIS A 414 8.76 -17.61 28.17
N TYR A 415 7.88 -18.60 28.01
CA TYR A 415 7.06 -19.15 29.08
C TYR A 415 7.38 -20.63 29.24
N TRP A 416 7.74 -21.03 30.45
CA TRP A 416 8.21 -22.39 30.77
C TRP A 416 7.17 -23.46 30.36
N TRP A 417 7.57 -24.42 29.51
CA TRP A 417 6.72 -25.48 28.91
C TRP A 417 5.45 -25.01 28.20
N ASN A 418 5.42 -23.77 27.68
CA ASN A 418 4.28 -23.26 26.94
C ASN A 418 4.51 -23.36 25.43
N PHE A 419 4.08 -24.48 24.85
CA PHE A 419 4.16 -24.75 23.42
C PHE A 419 2.83 -24.47 22.73
N ARG A 420 2.92 -23.99 21.49
CA ARG A 420 1.78 -23.77 20.60
C ARG A 420 2.06 -24.44 19.26
N GLU A 421 1.02 -24.85 18.56
CA GLU A 421 1.10 -25.57 17.29
C GLU A 421 1.49 -24.60 16.17
N LYS A 422 0.63 -23.62 15.88
CA LYS A 422 0.73 -22.80 14.67
C LYS A 422 0.38 -21.33 14.91
N LEU A 423 1.18 -20.41 14.35
CA LEU A 423 0.90 -18.97 14.29
C LEU A 423 0.82 -18.53 12.84
N GLU A 424 -0.34 -18.01 12.44
CA GLU A 424 -0.62 -17.50 11.10
C GLU A 424 -0.90 -16.00 11.18
N ILE A 425 -0.13 -15.22 10.43
CA ILE A 425 -0.25 -13.76 10.42
C ILE A 425 -0.56 -13.30 8.99
N TYR A 426 -1.70 -12.63 8.81
CA TYR A 426 -2.10 -12.01 7.55
C TYR A 426 -2.10 -10.49 7.70
N GLY A 427 -1.06 -9.86 7.18
CA GLY A 427 -0.80 -8.43 7.27
C GLY A 427 0.67 -8.18 7.52
N SER A 428 0.98 -7.26 8.44
CA SER A 428 2.33 -6.70 8.52
C SER A 428 2.76 -6.51 9.96
N ILE A 429 4.04 -6.77 10.22
CA ILE A 429 4.67 -6.55 11.51
C ILE A 429 5.75 -5.49 11.37
N ILE A 430 5.56 -4.39 12.06
CA ILE A 430 6.50 -3.28 12.12
C ILE A 430 6.99 -3.21 13.55
N SER A 431 8.29 -3.40 13.74
CA SER A 431 8.86 -3.63 15.07
C SER A 431 10.22 -2.97 15.18
N ASN A 432 10.34 -2.00 16.08
CA ASN A 432 11.62 -1.35 16.32
C ASN A 432 12.65 -2.34 16.91
N GLY A 433 12.21 -3.22 17.81
CA GLY A 433 13.02 -4.28 18.39
C GLY A 433 12.96 -5.60 17.60
N ARG A 434 13.76 -6.57 18.07
CA ARG A 434 13.85 -7.91 17.48
C ARG A 434 12.55 -8.68 17.67
N VAL A 435 12.02 -9.21 16.56
CA VAL A 435 10.86 -10.11 16.59
C VAL A 435 11.25 -11.53 16.97
N GLY A 436 10.33 -12.22 17.64
CA GLY A 436 10.50 -13.63 17.99
C GLY A 436 9.28 -14.19 18.70
N THR A 437 8.75 -15.30 18.19
CA THR A 437 7.56 -15.99 18.74
C THR A 437 7.83 -17.44 19.15
N LYS A 438 9.09 -17.88 19.03
CA LYS A 438 9.62 -19.18 19.38
C LYS A 438 10.96 -19.00 20.09
N TRP A 439 11.18 -19.77 21.15
CA TRP A 439 12.41 -19.76 21.92
C TRP A 439 13.08 -21.11 21.84
N ILE A 440 14.40 -21.08 21.66
CA ILE A 440 15.25 -22.27 21.57
C ILE A 440 16.36 -22.20 22.63
N SER A 441 16.77 -23.36 23.12
CA SER A 441 17.96 -23.54 23.94
C SER A 441 18.78 -24.67 23.33
N GLY A 442 19.94 -24.32 22.78
CA GLY A 442 20.68 -25.22 21.89
C GLY A 442 19.81 -25.58 20.67
N SER A 443 19.66 -26.87 20.40
CA SER A 443 18.82 -27.41 19.31
C SER A 443 17.38 -27.70 19.72
N THR A 444 16.99 -27.39 20.96
CA THR A 444 15.68 -27.78 21.50
C THR A 444 14.77 -26.57 21.64
N VAL A 445 13.54 -26.70 21.14
CA VAL A 445 12.49 -25.70 21.34
C VAL A 445 12.04 -25.75 22.80
N VAL A 446 12.03 -24.60 23.48
CA VAL A 446 11.68 -24.51 24.91
C VAL A 446 10.39 -23.76 25.19
N SER A 447 9.89 -22.97 24.24
CA SER A 447 8.62 -22.23 24.35
C SER A 447 8.20 -21.66 22.98
N GLY A 448 6.91 -21.39 22.81
CA GLY A 448 6.37 -20.63 21.68
C GLY A 448 5.73 -21.49 20.59
N TYR A 449 5.50 -20.88 19.42
CA TYR A 449 4.86 -21.52 18.28
C TYR A 449 5.85 -22.36 17.49
N ARG A 450 5.45 -23.59 17.15
CA ARG A 450 6.30 -24.54 16.42
C ARG A 450 6.35 -24.27 14.94
N GLU A 451 5.21 -23.94 14.34
CA GLU A 451 5.06 -23.56 12.94
C GLU A 451 4.60 -22.11 12.85
N ARG A 452 5.22 -21.35 11.94
CA ARG A 452 4.96 -19.92 11.78
C ARG A 452 4.82 -19.59 10.32
N GLU A 453 3.71 -18.96 9.96
CA GLU A 453 3.45 -18.51 8.59
C GLU A 453 3.06 -17.04 8.60
N SER A 454 3.60 -16.28 7.66
CA SER A 454 3.33 -14.86 7.54
C SER A 454 3.04 -14.48 6.11
N TYR A 455 1.95 -13.77 5.91
CA TYR A 455 1.43 -13.33 4.62
C TYR A 455 1.24 -11.83 4.70
N PHE A 456 1.71 -11.06 3.72
CA PHE A 456 1.27 -9.66 3.62
C PHE A 456 -0.18 -9.59 3.14
N ASP A 457 -0.92 -8.56 3.56
CA ASP A 457 -2.29 -8.34 3.08
C ASP A 457 -2.28 -7.32 1.93
N ALA A 458 -2.37 -7.83 0.70
CA ALA A 458 -2.37 -7.01 -0.52
C ALA A 458 -3.49 -5.97 -0.55
N ASN A 459 -4.63 -6.23 0.12
CA ASN A 459 -5.75 -5.31 0.14
C ASN A 459 -5.48 -4.07 0.99
N LEU A 460 -4.53 -4.14 1.92
CA LEU A 460 -4.18 -3.02 2.81
C LEU A 460 -3.02 -2.18 2.28
N VAL A 461 -2.37 -2.58 1.18
CA VAL A 461 -1.22 -1.87 0.61
C VAL A 461 -1.60 -0.47 0.15
N TYR A 462 -2.74 -0.34 -0.51
CA TYR A 462 -3.20 0.94 -1.05
C TYR A 462 -4.49 1.43 -0.40
N ASN A 463 -5.18 0.58 0.35
CA ASN A 463 -6.40 0.92 1.10
C ASN A 463 -6.29 0.51 2.60
N PRO A 464 -5.26 0.97 3.32
CA PRO A 464 -5.14 0.67 4.74
C PRO A 464 -6.21 1.40 5.58
N PRO A 465 -6.41 1.02 6.85
CA PRO A 465 -7.11 1.86 7.81
C PRO A 465 -6.49 3.26 7.95
N PRO A 466 -7.24 4.29 8.39
CA PRO A 466 -6.71 5.63 8.61
C PRO A 466 -5.54 5.62 9.59
N PHE A 467 -4.66 6.63 9.54
CA PHE A 467 -3.45 6.75 10.36
C PHE A 467 -2.43 5.59 10.23
N THR A 468 -2.64 4.66 9.31
CA THR A 468 -1.62 3.64 9.00
C THR A 468 -0.40 4.32 8.37
N PRO A 469 0.83 4.06 8.85
CA PRO A 469 2.02 4.62 8.24
C PRO A 469 2.18 4.26 6.76
N PHE A 470 2.78 5.18 6.01
CA PHE A 470 3.12 5.00 4.61
C PHE A 470 4.63 4.87 4.44
N ILE A 471 5.05 4.08 3.45
CA ILE A 471 6.46 3.92 3.07
C ILE A 471 6.96 5.15 2.32
N ASP A 472 6.05 5.77 1.56
CA ASP A 472 6.29 6.97 0.77
C ASP A 472 5.20 8.00 1.07
N GLU A 473 5.58 9.27 1.17
CA GLU A 473 4.65 10.39 1.37
C GLU A 473 3.90 10.75 0.07
N ASP A 474 4.48 10.43 -1.08
CA ASP A 474 3.94 10.75 -2.39
C ASP A 474 2.78 9.84 -2.81
N PHE A 475 1.71 10.44 -3.32
CA PHE A 475 0.70 9.72 -4.08
C PHE A 475 1.29 9.20 -5.40
N LYS A 476 1.01 7.94 -5.69
CA LYS A 476 1.42 7.23 -6.89
C LYS A 476 0.20 6.84 -7.71
N LEU A 477 0.34 6.86 -9.04
CA LEU A 477 -0.67 6.36 -9.97
C LEU A 477 -0.78 4.83 -9.81
N LEU A 478 -1.95 4.33 -9.43
CA LEU A 478 -2.19 2.89 -9.28
C LEU A 478 -3.02 2.31 -10.41
N ARG A 479 -4.05 3.05 -10.82
CA ARG A 479 -4.93 2.65 -11.92
C ARG A 479 -5.02 3.78 -12.91
N TRP A 480 -4.95 3.43 -14.19
CA TRP A 480 -5.17 4.31 -15.31
C TRP A 480 -6.16 3.63 -16.25
N GLN A 481 -7.23 4.34 -16.59
CA GLN A 481 -8.27 3.85 -17.46
C GLN A 481 -8.78 5.01 -18.32
N GLU A 482 -8.80 4.82 -19.63
CA GLU A 482 -9.55 5.69 -20.52
C GLU A 482 -11.06 5.33 -20.47
N ILE A 483 -11.94 6.33 -20.37
CA ILE A 483 -13.39 6.16 -20.23
C ILE A 483 -14.21 6.85 -21.32
#